data_AF-A0A6S6SXP8-F1
#
_entry.id   AF-A0A6S6SXP8-F1
#
_cell.length_a   1.000
_cell.length_b   1.000
_cell.length_c   1.000
_cell.angle_alpha   90.00
_cell.angle_beta   90.00
_cell.angle_gamma   90.00
#
_symmetry.space_group_name_H-M   'P 1'
#
loop_
_entity.id
_entity.type
_entity.pdbx_description
1 polymer ?
#
loop_
_entity_poly.entity_id
_entity_poly.type
_entity_poly.pdbx_seq_one_letter_code
_entity_poly.pdbx_strand_id
1 'polypeptide(L)'
;MKKFITLSSLSALLCACSTIPVPVSPGLAIPNILPRNPVIAYVPQADPFLVQQPNIEAARPVARTQPAVAVSAMPAAYSPATAIPAATSAISVHKAPVIPKTIAPVNATTTIQNSHQLQNLNWLSGRILKNQTGDNPKKLISWNEKGNFVALGIGHFIWYPTNKKGQYNESFPAFLNYAKSHGAQLPSWLANQYKEGAPWSNSATFSHAQNDPQLRELHVFMNKTLNLQANFMTSRLKQTVPAMIRSLPPQERQRVQNNYQVVERSPGGIYPLLDYIQFKGSGINPAERYQGKGWGLLQVLRGMQTVQPGAAALAEFRRSADDVLVRRIANAPATSREAQHLSEWLDRISTYNPKRS
;
A
#
# COMPACT_ATOMS: atom_id res chain seq x y z
N MET A 1 -23.32 -32.24 102.09
CA MET A 1 -22.46 -31.54 103.07
C MET A 1 -21.00 -31.93 102.82
N LYS A 2 -20.10 -30.94 102.61
CA LYS A 2 -18.61 -30.99 102.79
C LYS A 2 -17.84 -32.00 101.89
N LYS A 3 -16.63 -31.79 101.35
CA LYS A 3 -15.60 -30.73 101.25
C LYS A 3 -14.59 -31.28 100.17
N PHE A 4 -14.25 -30.53 99.11
CA PHE A 4 -12.97 -29.80 98.85
C PHE A 4 -11.71 -30.62 98.45
N ILE A 5 -11.14 -30.20 97.29
CA ILE A 5 -9.72 -29.94 96.91
C ILE A 5 -8.79 -31.15 96.70
N THR A 6 -8.19 -31.28 95.52
CA THR A 6 -6.82 -30.83 95.13
C THR A 6 -6.63 -31.21 93.64
N LEU A 7 -5.87 -30.55 92.75
CA LEU A 7 -4.76 -29.61 92.83
C LEU A 7 -4.58 -28.92 91.45
N SER A 8 -3.82 -27.82 91.44
CA SER A 8 -3.08 -27.18 90.32
C SER A 8 -3.82 -26.39 89.22
N SER A 9 -3.92 -25.08 89.48
CA SER A 9 -3.58 -23.94 88.60
C SER A 9 -2.25 -24.14 87.84
N LEU A 10 -1.91 -23.52 86.71
CA LEU A 10 -2.18 -22.18 86.16
C LEU A 10 -1.67 -22.15 84.70
N SER A 11 -2.27 -21.31 83.85
CA SER A 11 -1.66 -20.49 82.76
C SER A 11 -2.45 -20.52 81.46
N ALA A 12 -3.06 -19.38 81.19
CA ALA A 12 -3.75 -19.02 79.97
C ALA A 12 -2.77 -18.86 78.80
N LEU A 13 -3.16 -19.31 77.61
CA LEU A 13 -2.80 -18.67 76.34
C LEU A 13 -3.92 -18.98 75.33
N LEU A 14 -4.76 -17.97 75.07
CA LEU A 14 -5.75 -17.98 73.99
C LEU A 14 -5.02 -17.84 72.66
N CYS A 15 -5.11 -18.85 71.81
CA CYS A 15 -4.62 -18.80 70.43
C CYS A 15 -5.69 -18.08 69.57
N ALA A 16 -5.48 -16.79 69.33
CA ALA A 16 -6.20 -16.02 68.34
C ALA A 16 -5.64 -16.35 66.93
N CYS A 17 -6.51 -16.74 66.01
CA CYS A 17 -6.20 -16.80 64.59
C CYS A 17 -6.02 -15.37 64.07
N SER A 18 -4.78 -14.88 64.08
CA SER A 18 -4.40 -13.60 63.48
C SER A 18 -4.22 -13.74 61.98
N THR A 19 -4.96 -12.93 61.24
CA THR A 19 -4.74 -12.61 59.83
C THR A 19 -3.32 -12.09 59.64
N ILE A 20 -2.54 -12.77 58.79
CA ILE A 20 -1.22 -12.30 58.38
C ILE A 20 -1.41 -11.34 57.19
N PRO A 21 -1.03 -10.06 57.32
CA PRO A 21 -1.01 -9.15 56.18
C PRO A 21 0.17 -9.51 55.27
N VAL A 22 -0.12 -9.79 54.01
CA VAL A 22 0.90 -9.92 52.96
C VAL A 22 1.46 -8.53 52.67
N PRO A 23 2.79 -8.31 52.75
CA PRO A 23 3.39 -7.03 52.41
C PRO A 23 3.23 -6.75 50.91
N VAL A 24 2.60 -5.63 50.59
CA VAL A 24 2.62 -5.04 49.25
C VAL A 24 4.00 -4.40 49.07
N SER A 25 4.89 -5.06 48.33
CA SER A 25 6.15 -4.44 47.92
C SER A 25 5.88 -3.39 46.84
N PRO A 26 6.22 -2.10 47.05
CA PRO A 26 6.25 -1.12 45.98
C PRO A 26 7.57 -1.27 45.22
N GLY A 27 7.52 -1.37 43.90
CA GLY A 27 8.70 -1.18 43.06
C GLY A 27 9.48 -2.45 42.74
N LEU A 28 8.94 -3.26 41.83
CA LEU A 28 9.75 -3.85 40.78
C LEU A 28 9.54 -3.01 39.53
N ALA A 29 10.40 -2.01 39.37
CA ALA A 29 10.63 -1.40 38.07
C ALA A 29 11.15 -2.51 37.15
N ILE A 30 10.26 -3.04 36.31
CA ILE A 30 10.68 -3.82 35.16
C ILE A 30 11.55 -2.87 34.34
N PRO A 31 12.86 -3.14 34.15
CA PRO A 31 13.66 -2.29 33.28
C PRO A 31 13.00 -2.37 31.91
N ASN A 32 12.51 -1.22 31.46
CA ASN A 32 11.94 -0.98 30.15
C ASN A 32 13.08 -1.13 29.13
N ILE A 33 13.47 -2.37 28.87
CA ILE A 33 14.28 -2.76 27.72
C ILE A 33 13.31 -3.49 26.80
N LEU A 34 12.32 -2.75 26.30
CA LEU A 34 11.77 -3.06 24.99
C LEU A 34 12.88 -2.74 24.00
N PRO A 35 13.50 -3.72 23.33
CA PRO A 35 14.26 -3.39 22.14
C PRO A 35 13.31 -2.65 21.19
N ARG A 36 13.76 -1.47 20.73
CA ARG A 36 13.10 -0.69 19.69
C ARG A 36 12.63 -1.62 18.57
N ASN A 37 11.35 -1.43 18.17
CA ASN A 37 10.71 -2.01 16.99
C ASN A 37 11.71 -2.58 15.96
N PRO A 38 11.86 -3.91 15.86
CA PRO A 38 12.25 -4.46 14.60
C PRO A 38 11.03 -4.25 13.70
N VAL A 39 11.04 -3.13 12.95
CA VAL A 39 10.16 -2.93 11.79
C VAL A 39 9.98 -4.28 11.13
N ILE A 40 8.73 -4.74 11.08
CA ILE A 40 8.30 -6.04 10.55
C ILE A 40 9.29 -6.47 9.48
N ALA A 41 10.06 -7.52 9.76
CA ALA A 41 10.81 -8.19 8.72
C ALA A 41 9.76 -8.58 7.66
N TYR A 42 9.74 -7.85 6.55
CA TYR A 42 8.84 -8.11 5.43
C TYR A 42 8.99 -9.59 5.08
N VAL A 43 7.99 -10.39 5.44
CA VAL A 43 7.91 -11.77 4.98
C VAL A 43 7.57 -11.64 3.50
N PRO A 44 8.45 -12.08 2.58
CA PRO A 44 8.19 -11.95 1.16
C PRO A 44 6.86 -12.63 0.84
N GLN A 45 5.87 -11.81 0.52
CA GLN A 45 4.68 -12.26 -0.18
C GLN A 45 4.99 -12.12 -1.67
N ALA A 46 4.43 -13.02 -2.47
CA ALA A 46 4.40 -12.81 -3.91
C ALA A 46 3.84 -11.41 -4.20
N ASP A 47 4.28 -10.81 -5.30
CA ASP A 47 3.70 -9.56 -5.79
C ASP A 47 2.17 -9.62 -5.66
N PRO A 48 1.56 -8.81 -4.79
CA PRO A 48 0.17 -9.01 -4.40
C PRO A 48 -0.80 -8.58 -5.51
N PHE A 49 -0.27 -7.90 -6.53
CA PHE A 49 -0.99 -7.50 -7.71
C PHE A 49 -0.86 -8.56 -8.79
N LEU A 50 -1.91 -8.69 -9.61
CA LEU A 50 -1.79 -9.54 -10.79
C LEU A 50 -0.67 -9.08 -11.71
N VAL A 51 -0.02 -10.05 -12.34
CA VAL A 51 0.99 -9.82 -13.38
C VAL A 51 0.29 -9.14 -14.56
N GLN A 52 0.90 -8.08 -15.08
CA GLN A 52 0.51 -7.57 -16.39
C GLN A 52 0.83 -8.64 -17.43
N GLN A 53 -0.19 -9.27 -18.02
CA GLN A 53 -0.03 -9.69 -19.40
C GLN A 53 0.03 -8.39 -20.21
N PRO A 54 1.03 -8.17 -21.06
CA PRO A 54 0.97 -7.07 -22.01
C PRO A 54 -0.37 -7.20 -22.75
N ASN A 55 -1.10 -6.10 -22.91
CA ASN A 55 -2.25 -6.06 -23.82
C ASN A 55 -1.74 -6.49 -25.20
N ILE A 56 -1.87 -7.77 -25.52
CA ILE A 56 -2.01 -8.20 -26.90
C ILE A 56 -3.41 -7.73 -27.25
N GLU A 57 -3.46 -6.56 -27.87
CA GLU A 57 -4.60 -6.11 -28.66
C GLU A 57 -5.12 -7.34 -29.40
N ALA A 58 -6.34 -7.77 -29.05
CA ALA A 58 -6.92 -9.01 -29.53
C ALA A 58 -6.72 -9.08 -31.05
N ALA A 59 -5.92 -10.06 -31.50
CA ALA A 59 -5.67 -10.31 -32.89
C ALA A 59 -7.03 -10.45 -33.59
N ARG A 60 -7.43 -9.41 -34.33
CA ARG A 60 -8.59 -9.47 -35.19
C ARG A 60 -8.30 -10.56 -36.24
N PRO A 61 -9.23 -11.49 -36.48
CA PRO A 61 -9.02 -12.47 -37.53
C PRO A 61 -8.93 -11.74 -38.87
N VAL A 62 -7.83 -11.98 -39.58
CA VAL A 62 -7.61 -11.48 -40.94
C VAL A 62 -8.59 -12.21 -41.86
N ALA A 63 -9.67 -11.53 -42.23
CA ALA A 63 -10.50 -11.91 -43.37
C ALA A 63 -9.90 -11.32 -44.65
N ARG A 64 -9.84 -12.15 -45.68
CA ARG A 64 -9.26 -11.92 -47.01
C ARG A 64 -10.19 -11.04 -47.88
N THR A 65 -9.58 -10.36 -48.88
CA THR A 65 -10.14 -9.75 -50.13
C THR A 65 -11.05 -8.52 -49.97
N GLN A 66 -11.00 -7.41 -50.71
CA GLN A 66 -10.16 -6.77 -51.77
C GLN A 66 -10.69 -5.28 -51.89
N PRO A 67 -10.27 -4.38 -52.83
CA PRO A 67 -9.83 -3.02 -52.49
C PRO A 67 -10.72 -1.83 -52.95
N ALA A 68 -10.24 -0.61 -52.60
CA ALA A 68 -10.67 0.75 -52.98
C ALA A 68 -11.87 1.30 -52.15
N VAL A 69 -11.89 2.54 -51.62
CA VAL A 69 -11.50 3.86 -52.17
C VAL A 69 -11.10 4.80 -51.01
N ALA A 70 -10.16 5.71 -51.26
CA ALA A 70 -9.71 6.75 -50.32
C ALA A 70 -10.69 7.93 -50.24
N VAL A 71 -11.01 8.44 -49.05
CA VAL A 71 -11.22 9.88 -48.78
C VAL A 71 -10.91 10.20 -47.30
N SER A 72 -10.27 11.34 -47.11
CA SER A 72 -9.75 11.95 -45.89
C SER A 72 -10.82 12.65 -45.02
N ALA A 73 -10.40 12.94 -43.78
CA ALA A 73 -10.86 13.99 -42.86
C ALA A 73 -12.15 13.83 -42.03
N MET A 74 -11.94 13.64 -40.72
CA MET A 74 -12.79 14.11 -39.60
C MET A 74 -12.63 15.64 -39.39
N PRO A 75 -13.35 16.30 -38.46
CA PRO A 75 -14.78 16.26 -38.14
C PRO A 75 -15.35 17.68 -37.86
N ALA A 76 -16.59 17.69 -37.35
CA ALA A 76 -17.18 18.65 -36.40
C ALA A 76 -18.19 19.67 -36.95
N ALA A 77 -19.42 19.53 -36.49
CA ALA A 77 -20.28 20.66 -36.21
C ALA A 77 -21.30 20.27 -35.12
N TYR A 78 -21.33 21.06 -34.04
CA TYR A 78 -22.49 21.77 -33.50
C TYR A 78 -22.49 21.88 -31.97
N SER A 79 -22.26 23.11 -31.53
CA SER A 79 -23.03 23.74 -30.45
C SER A 79 -23.53 25.07 -31.00
N PRO A 80 -24.79 25.46 -30.75
CA PRO A 80 -25.21 26.84 -30.94
C PRO A 80 -25.57 27.51 -29.62
N ALA A 81 -25.57 28.84 -29.73
CA ALA A 81 -26.31 29.85 -28.98
C ALA A 81 -25.45 30.69 -28.01
N THR A 82 -25.55 32.03 -27.92
CA THR A 82 -26.12 33.12 -28.75
C THR A 82 -25.51 34.41 -28.18
N ALA A 83 -25.47 35.45 -29.02
CA ALA A 83 -24.87 36.78 -28.86
C ALA A 83 -25.42 37.69 -27.74
N ILE A 84 -24.64 38.72 -27.39
CA ILE A 84 -25.08 40.07 -26.96
C ILE A 84 -24.15 41.13 -27.60
N PRO A 85 -24.65 42.29 -28.09
CA PRO A 85 -23.91 43.19 -28.98
C PRO A 85 -23.29 44.45 -28.32
N ALA A 86 -22.25 44.92 -29.01
CA ALA A 86 -21.79 46.30 -29.33
C ALA A 86 -21.86 47.46 -28.32
N ALA A 87 -20.72 48.14 -28.17
CA ALA A 87 -20.65 49.60 -28.22
C ALA A 87 -19.30 50.06 -28.83
N THR A 88 -19.42 50.92 -29.84
CA THR A 88 -18.36 51.59 -30.62
C THR A 88 -17.75 52.79 -29.90
N SER A 89 -16.46 53.03 -30.11
CA SER A 89 -15.82 54.35 -30.14
C SER A 89 -14.55 54.30 -30.98
N ALA A 90 -14.29 55.37 -31.72
CA ALA A 90 -13.40 55.40 -32.88
C ALA A 90 -12.09 56.18 -32.65
N ILE A 91 -11.12 55.92 -33.55
CA ILE A 91 -9.96 56.73 -33.97
C ILE A 91 -8.73 56.77 -33.02
N SER A 92 -7.59 56.17 -33.43
CA SER A 92 -6.50 56.89 -34.11
C SER A 92 -5.31 55.96 -34.41
N VAL A 93 -4.71 56.14 -35.60
CA VAL A 93 -3.58 55.39 -36.13
C VAL A 93 -2.28 55.97 -35.59
N HIS A 94 -1.45 55.19 -34.88
CA HIS A 94 0.01 55.34 -34.88
C HIS A 94 0.74 54.06 -34.40
N LYS A 95 1.67 53.61 -35.27
CA LYS A 95 2.89 52.82 -35.04
C LYS A 95 2.78 51.47 -34.30
N ALA A 96 3.00 50.40 -35.07
CA ALA A 96 3.12 49.02 -34.61
C ALA A 96 4.18 48.82 -33.52
N PRO A 97 3.84 48.14 -32.41
CA PRO A 97 4.79 47.42 -31.59
C PRO A 97 4.71 45.92 -31.90
N VAL A 98 5.89 45.29 -31.87
CA VAL A 98 6.14 43.86 -32.08
C VAL A 98 5.16 42.99 -31.29
N ILE A 99 4.43 42.12 -31.98
CA ILE A 99 3.58 41.07 -31.40
C ILE A 99 4.50 40.10 -30.62
N PRO A 100 4.38 39.96 -29.28
CA PRO A 100 4.92 38.79 -28.62
C PRO A 100 4.10 37.59 -29.11
N LYS A 101 4.75 36.55 -29.64
CA LYS A 101 4.11 35.27 -29.95
C LYS A 101 3.21 34.88 -28.77
N THR A 102 1.90 34.88 -28.98
CA THR A 102 0.92 34.44 -28.00
C THR A 102 1.28 33.00 -27.65
N ILE A 103 1.85 32.79 -26.47
CA ILE A 103 1.96 31.46 -25.86
C ILE A 103 0.52 31.00 -25.70
N ALA A 104 0.14 29.92 -26.40
CA ALA A 104 -1.17 29.32 -26.25
C ALA A 104 -1.47 29.13 -24.75
N PRO A 105 -2.65 29.52 -24.26
CA PRO A 105 -2.96 29.36 -22.85
C PRO A 105 -2.90 27.86 -22.52
N VAL A 106 -1.90 27.46 -21.73
CA VAL A 106 -1.89 26.14 -21.11
C VAL A 106 -3.15 26.09 -20.24
N ASN A 107 -4.11 25.25 -20.60
CA ASN A 107 -5.41 25.17 -19.96
C ASN A 107 -5.28 25.11 -18.43
N ALA A 108 -5.64 26.20 -17.74
CA ALA A 108 -5.50 26.34 -16.29
C ALA A 108 -6.16 25.18 -15.52
N THR A 109 -7.28 24.66 -16.03
CA THR A 109 -7.97 23.48 -15.48
C THR A 109 -7.10 22.23 -15.49
N THR A 110 -6.38 21.96 -16.58
CA THR A 110 -5.47 20.81 -16.69
C THR A 110 -4.29 20.98 -15.74
N THR A 111 -3.74 22.19 -15.62
CA THR A 111 -2.64 22.49 -14.69
C THR A 111 -3.08 22.31 -13.22
N ILE A 112 -4.29 22.74 -12.86
CA ILE A 112 -4.85 22.59 -11.50
C ILE A 112 -5.22 21.13 -11.19
N GLN A 113 -5.77 20.38 -12.14
CA GLN A 113 -6.05 18.95 -11.96
C GLN A 113 -4.76 18.15 -11.77
N ASN A 114 -3.73 18.45 -12.57
CA ASN A 114 -2.42 17.82 -12.45
C ASN A 114 -1.75 18.14 -11.11
N SER A 115 -1.86 19.38 -10.61
CA SER A 115 -1.29 19.75 -9.31
C SER A 115 -2.02 19.07 -8.15
N HIS A 116 -3.36 19.02 -8.18
CA HIS A 116 -4.14 18.30 -7.16
C HIS A 116 -3.90 16.79 -7.19
N GLN A 117 -3.80 16.18 -8.37
CA GLN A 117 -3.44 14.77 -8.51
C GLN A 117 -2.03 14.50 -7.96
N LEU A 118 -1.06 15.36 -8.27
CA LEU A 118 0.30 15.23 -7.77
C LEU A 118 0.38 15.39 -6.25
N GLN A 119 -0.36 16.35 -5.67
CA GLN A 119 -0.49 16.51 -4.22
C GLN A 119 -1.07 15.25 -3.55
N ASN A 120 -2.13 14.67 -4.13
CA ASN A 120 -2.72 13.42 -3.65
C ASN A 120 -1.74 12.25 -3.72
N LEU A 121 -0.94 12.15 -4.79
CA LEU A 121 0.08 11.11 -4.91
C LEU A 121 1.25 11.31 -3.94
N ASN A 122 1.68 12.55 -3.70
CA ASN A 122 2.71 12.87 -2.71
C ASN A 122 2.23 12.48 -1.31
N TRP A 123 1.01 12.87 -0.94
CA TRP A 123 0.39 12.48 0.33
C TRP A 123 0.31 10.94 0.46
N LEU A 124 -0.21 10.25 -0.55
CA LEU A 124 -0.35 8.79 -0.56
C LEU A 124 1.01 8.10 -0.41
N SER A 125 1.99 8.50 -1.21
CA SER A 125 3.32 7.90 -1.20
C SER A 125 4.04 8.11 0.13
N GLY A 126 3.89 9.28 0.77
CA GLY A 126 4.43 9.55 2.10
C GLY A 126 3.83 8.66 3.18
N ARG A 127 2.51 8.42 3.16
CA ARG A 127 1.84 7.51 4.10
C ARG A 127 2.33 6.07 3.93
N ILE A 128 2.43 5.59 2.70
CA ILE A 128 2.94 4.23 2.43
C ILE A 128 4.41 4.13 2.81
N LEU A 129 5.24 5.11 2.45
CA LEU A 129 6.67 5.15 2.81
C LEU A 129 6.85 5.00 4.32
N LYS A 130 6.10 5.76 5.12
CA LYS A 130 6.15 5.69 6.58
C LYS A 130 5.86 4.27 7.08
N ASN A 131 4.82 3.63 6.56
CA ASN A 131 4.47 2.26 6.94
C ASN A 131 5.50 1.21 6.49
N GLN A 132 6.14 1.39 5.33
CA GLN A 132 7.12 0.42 4.82
C GLN A 132 8.49 0.56 5.48
N THR A 133 8.89 1.78 5.81
CA THR A 133 10.26 2.06 6.26
C THR A 133 10.37 2.35 7.75
N GLY A 134 9.26 2.63 8.43
CA GLY A 134 9.30 3.16 9.80
C GLY A 134 10.18 4.40 9.88
N ASP A 135 10.04 5.29 8.90
CA ASP A 135 10.82 6.53 8.70
C ASP A 135 12.33 6.32 8.46
N ASN A 136 12.78 5.09 8.13
CA ASN A 136 14.18 4.82 7.79
C ASN A 136 14.41 4.71 6.26
N PRO A 137 14.96 5.74 5.59
CA PRO A 137 15.12 5.74 4.14
C PRO A 137 16.05 4.63 3.61
N LYS A 138 16.93 4.05 4.45
CA LYS A 138 17.78 2.91 4.06
C LYS A 138 16.97 1.66 3.75
N LYS A 139 15.73 1.55 4.23
CA LYS A 139 14.84 0.40 3.99
C LYS A 139 14.11 0.45 2.66
N LEU A 140 14.26 1.54 1.90
CA LEU A 140 13.64 1.67 0.59
C LEU A 140 14.23 0.68 -0.42
N ILE A 141 15.47 0.23 -0.22
CA ILE A 141 16.12 -0.79 -1.03
C ILE A 141 16.75 -1.79 -0.08
N SER A 142 16.44 -3.07 -0.24
CA SER A 142 16.98 -4.12 0.62
C SER A 142 17.14 -5.43 -0.13
N TRP A 143 18.06 -6.27 0.36
CA TRP A 143 18.15 -7.64 -0.10
C TRP A 143 17.10 -8.51 0.61
N ASN A 144 16.39 -9.35 -0.15
CA ASN A 144 15.49 -10.35 0.38
C ASN A 144 16.19 -11.71 0.44
N GLU A 145 16.58 -12.14 1.64
CA GLU A 145 17.31 -13.40 1.84
C GLU A 145 16.52 -14.64 1.43
N LYS A 146 15.22 -14.68 1.73
CA LYS A 146 14.39 -15.85 1.43
C LYS A 146 14.13 -16.00 -0.07
N GLY A 147 14.01 -14.88 -0.77
CA GLY A 147 13.70 -14.83 -2.18
C GLY A 147 14.91 -14.72 -3.10
N ASN A 148 16.09 -14.37 -2.58
CA ASN A 148 17.32 -14.09 -3.33
C ASN A 148 17.16 -13.00 -4.41
N PHE A 149 16.56 -11.87 -4.04
CA PHE A 149 16.33 -10.73 -4.92
C PHE A 149 16.48 -9.40 -4.19
N VAL A 150 16.60 -8.30 -4.95
CA VAL A 150 16.52 -6.94 -4.40
C VAL A 150 15.07 -6.49 -4.37
N ALA A 151 14.61 -6.02 -3.21
CA ALA A 151 13.30 -5.40 -3.02
C ALA A 151 13.45 -3.87 -3.03
N LEU A 152 12.68 -3.17 -3.86
CA LEU A 152 12.84 -1.73 -4.10
C LEU A 152 11.56 -0.92 -3.93
N GLY A 153 11.69 0.28 -3.40
CA GLY A 153 10.63 1.27 -3.36
C GLY A 153 9.52 0.96 -2.35
N ILE A 154 8.52 1.83 -2.30
CA ILE A 154 7.36 1.66 -1.41
C ILE A 154 6.42 0.50 -1.82
N GLY A 155 6.61 -0.02 -3.03
CA GLY A 155 5.91 -1.19 -3.54
C GLY A 155 6.65 -2.51 -3.33
N HIS A 156 7.84 -2.49 -2.72
CA HIS A 156 8.73 -3.66 -2.61
C HIS A 156 8.89 -4.40 -3.95
N PHE A 157 9.16 -3.64 -5.00
CA PHE A 157 9.31 -4.19 -6.35
C PHE A 157 10.45 -5.20 -6.38
N ILE A 158 10.19 -6.33 -7.04
CA ILE A 158 11.10 -7.47 -7.08
C ILE A 158 12.03 -7.32 -8.29
N TRP A 159 13.33 -7.42 -8.05
CA TRP A 159 14.37 -7.45 -9.08
C TRP A 159 15.36 -8.60 -8.81
N TYR A 160 15.30 -9.64 -9.62
CA TYR A 160 16.23 -10.76 -9.48
C TYR A 160 17.61 -10.41 -10.03
N PRO A 161 18.67 -11.04 -9.53
CA PRO A 161 19.99 -10.91 -10.13
C PRO A 161 20.01 -11.32 -11.59
N THR A 162 20.99 -10.80 -12.32
CA THR A 162 21.20 -11.13 -13.73
C THR A 162 21.24 -12.65 -13.96
N ASN A 163 20.52 -13.12 -14.98
CA ASN A 163 20.36 -14.54 -15.31
C ASN A 163 19.74 -15.42 -14.20
N LYS A 164 19.10 -14.83 -13.20
CA LYS A 164 18.35 -15.56 -12.17
C LYS A 164 16.86 -15.29 -12.30
N LYS A 165 16.08 -16.29 -11.90
CA LYS A 165 14.63 -16.19 -11.73
C LYS A 165 14.29 -16.87 -10.40
N GLY A 166 13.15 -16.50 -9.83
CA GLY A 166 12.64 -17.14 -8.63
C GLY A 166 11.15 -17.40 -8.72
N GLN A 167 10.58 -17.83 -7.60
CA GLN A 167 9.16 -18.19 -7.49
C GLN A 167 8.20 -17.00 -7.65
N TYR A 168 8.69 -15.77 -7.54
CA TYR A 168 7.87 -14.57 -7.63
C TYR A 168 8.10 -13.87 -8.97
N ASN A 169 7.08 -13.15 -9.44
CA ASN A 169 7.20 -12.36 -10.65
C ASN A 169 7.98 -11.08 -10.38
N GLU A 170 8.84 -10.69 -11.33
CA GLU A 170 9.54 -9.41 -11.26
C GLU A 170 8.58 -8.25 -11.50
N SER A 171 8.71 -7.22 -10.67
CA SER A 171 7.87 -6.02 -10.75
C SER A 171 8.66 -4.73 -10.87
N PHE A 172 9.97 -4.77 -10.57
CA PHE A 172 10.82 -3.60 -10.73
C PHE A 172 11.02 -3.22 -12.21
N PRO A 173 11.26 -4.16 -13.14
CA PRO A 173 11.32 -3.82 -14.56
C PRO A 173 10.00 -3.23 -15.10
N ALA A 174 8.86 -3.74 -14.64
CA ALA A 174 7.55 -3.21 -15.00
C ALA A 174 7.36 -1.77 -14.48
N PHE A 175 7.78 -1.50 -13.23
CA PHE A 175 7.78 -0.14 -12.68
C PHE A 175 8.69 0.80 -13.48
N LEU A 176 9.89 0.37 -13.89
CA LEU A 176 10.81 1.20 -14.67
C LEU A 176 10.28 1.53 -16.06
N ASN A 177 9.64 0.56 -16.73
CA ASN A 177 8.92 0.82 -17.99
C ASN A 177 7.83 1.88 -17.80
N TYR A 178 7.04 1.75 -16.73
CA TYR A 178 6.01 2.70 -16.37
C TYR A 178 6.59 4.09 -16.06
N ALA A 179 7.63 4.17 -15.24
CA ALA A 179 8.27 5.43 -14.87
C ALA A 179 8.82 6.15 -16.12
N LYS A 180 9.48 5.41 -17.00
CA LYS A 180 10.00 5.93 -18.28
C LYS A 180 8.87 6.45 -19.17
N SER A 181 7.76 5.73 -19.29
CA SER A 181 6.61 6.16 -20.10
C SER A 181 5.90 7.39 -19.52
N HIS A 182 6.14 7.72 -18.25
CA HIS A 182 5.63 8.92 -17.57
C HIS A 182 6.72 10.00 -17.41
N GLY A 183 7.78 9.94 -18.22
CA GLY A 183 8.78 11.00 -18.34
C GLY A 183 9.89 10.96 -17.28
N ALA A 184 9.97 9.93 -16.44
CA ALA A 184 11.08 9.78 -15.51
C ALA A 184 12.39 9.51 -16.27
N GLN A 185 13.43 10.26 -15.92
CA GLN A 185 14.78 10.02 -16.41
C GLN A 185 15.45 8.94 -15.54
N LEU A 186 15.73 7.79 -16.14
CA LEU A 186 16.46 6.72 -15.46
C LEU A 186 17.96 7.04 -15.48
N PRO A 187 18.72 6.73 -14.41
CA PRO A 187 20.17 6.72 -14.46
C PRO A 187 20.66 5.87 -15.63
N SER A 188 21.70 6.31 -16.35
CA SER A 188 22.14 5.67 -17.60
C SER A 188 22.48 4.19 -17.43
N TRP A 189 23.16 3.83 -16.34
CA TRP A 189 23.47 2.42 -16.04
C TRP A 189 22.19 1.60 -15.81
N LEU A 190 21.21 2.17 -15.10
CA LEU A 190 19.94 1.49 -14.81
C LEU A 190 19.13 1.27 -16.08
N ALA A 191 19.09 2.27 -16.96
CA ALA A 191 18.38 2.21 -18.24
C ALA A 191 18.88 1.07 -19.14
N ASN A 192 20.17 0.72 -19.04
CA ASN A 192 20.79 -0.37 -19.81
C ASN A 192 20.69 -1.72 -19.10
N GLN A 193 20.65 -1.75 -17.76
CA GLN A 193 20.77 -2.97 -16.97
C GLN A 193 19.43 -3.60 -16.56
N TYR A 194 18.36 -2.80 -16.40
CA TYR A 194 17.19 -3.25 -15.64
C TYR A 194 16.45 -4.47 -16.22
N LYS A 195 16.59 -4.72 -17.52
CA LYS A 195 16.00 -5.88 -18.20
C LYS A 195 16.82 -7.16 -18.00
N GLU A 196 18.13 -7.02 -17.82
CA GLU A 196 19.05 -8.15 -17.62
C GLU A 196 18.96 -8.69 -16.19
N GLY A 197 18.73 -7.80 -15.22
CA GLY A 197 18.60 -8.15 -13.81
C GLY A 197 19.48 -7.27 -12.92
N ALA A 198 19.31 -7.42 -11.61
CA ALA A 198 20.11 -6.71 -10.63
C ALA A 198 21.61 -7.06 -10.82
N PRO A 199 22.52 -6.08 -10.72
CA PRO A 199 23.95 -6.32 -10.90
C PRO A 199 24.56 -7.11 -9.72
N TRP A 200 23.87 -7.18 -8.59
CA TRP A 200 24.30 -7.92 -7.40
C TRP A 200 23.81 -9.36 -7.45
N SER A 201 24.74 -10.31 -7.51
CA SER A 201 24.45 -11.74 -7.69
C SER A 201 23.91 -12.42 -6.42
N ASN A 202 24.18 -11.85 -5.25
CA ASN A 202 23.81 -12.36 -3.94
C ASN A 202 23.84 -11.27 -2.84
N SER A 203 23.40 -11.60 -1.63
CA SER A 203 23.37 -10.69 -0.48
C SER A 203 24.73 -10.08 -0.14
N ALA A 204 25.81 -10.87 -0.24
CA ALA A 204 27.16 -10.38 0.05
C ALA A 204 27.59 -9.29 -0.95
N THR A 205 27.39 -9.52 -2.25
CA THR A 205 27.69 -8.51 -3.29
C THR A 205 26.82 -7.26 -3.14
N PHE A 206 25.55 -7.41 -2.76
CA PHE A 206 24.66 -6.27 -2.49
C PHE A 206 25.10 -5.48 -1.24
N SER A 207 25.57 -6.18 -0.21
CA SER A 207 26.05 -5.58 1.04
C SER A 207 27.36 -4.82 0.85
N HIS A 208 28.27 -5.33 0.01
CA HIS A 208 29.49 -4.60 -0.34
C HIS A 208 29.19 -3.33 -1.15
N ALA A 209 28.16 -3.36 -1.99
CA ALA A 209 27.78 -2.23 -2.83
C ALA A 209 27.04 -1.09 -2.11
N GLN A 210 26.86 -1.16 -0.78
CA GLN A 210 26.12 -0.16 -0.01
C GLN A 210 26.65 1.27 -0.18
N ASN A 211 27.95 1.40 -0.51
CA ASN A 211 28.61 2.68 -0.73
C ASN A 211 28.89 2.98 -2.21
N ASP A 212 28.50 2.09 -3.12
CA ASP A 212 28.81 2.23 -4.54
C ASP A 212 27.98 3.36 -5.17
N PRO A 213 28.54 4.09 -6.15
CA PRO A 213 27.82 5.14 -6.87
C PRO A 213 26.49 4.66 -7.46
N GLN A 214 26.46 3.46 -8.05
CA GLN A 214 25.26 2.89 -8.66
C GLN A 214 24.12 2.71 -7.65
N LEU A 215 24.39 2.14 -6.48
CA LEU A 215 23.34 1.94 -5.47
C LEU A 215 22.88 3.29 -4.88
N ARG A 216 23.79 4.26 -4.71
CA ARG A 216 23.43 5.63 -4.28
C ARG A 216 22.51 6.31 -5.29
N GLU A 217 22.84 6.24 -6.58
CA GLU A 217 21.97 6.75 -7.64
C GLU A 217 20.61 6.05 -7.66
N LEU A 218 20.57 4.74 -7.42
CA LEU A 218 19.33 3.98 -7.31
C LEU A 218 18.48 4.49 -6.15
N HIS A 219 19.07 4.71 -4.97
CA HIS A 219 18.36 5.31 -3.83
C HIS A 219 17.80 6.69 -4.17
N VAL A 220 18.59 7.55 -4.82
CA VAL A 220 18.12 8.89 -5.24
C VAL A 220 16.95 8.77 -6.21
N PHE A 221 17.04 7.89 -7.20
CA PHE A 221 15.97 7.65 -8.16
C PHE A 221 14.69 7.13 -7.48
N MET A 222 14.81 6.12 -6.60
CA MET A 222 13.67 5.57 -5.86
C MET A 222 13.03 6.61 -4.94
N ASN A 223 13.81 7.50 -4.34
CA ASN A 223 13.27 8.57 -3.50
C ASN A 223 12.58 9.68 -4.32
N LYS A 224 13.13 10.04 -5.49
CA LYS A 224 12.56 11.07 -6.37
C LYS A 224 11.28 10.64 -7.08
N THR A 225 11.01 9.34 -7.14
CA THR A 225 9.90 8.76 -7.92
C THR A 225 8.77 8.19 -7.06
N LEU A 226 8.70 8.54 -5.77
CA LEU A 226 7.70 8.01 -4.84
C LEU A 226 6.24 8.21 -5.31
N ASN A 227 5.94 9.35 -5.92
CA ASN A 227 4.65 9.64 -6.54
C ASN A 227 4.32 8.69 -7.72
N LEU A 228 5.30 8.41 -8.59
CA LEU A 228 5.16 7.48 -9.70
C LEU A 228 4.98 6.05 -9.20
N GLN A 229 5.68 5.66 -8.12
CA GLN A 229 5.50 4.35 -7.49
C GLN A 229 4.07 4.21 -6.95
N ALA A 230 3.57 5.20 -6.22
CA ALA A 230 2.20 5.20 -5.72
C ALA A 230 1.17 5.14 -6.85
N ASN A 231 1.38 5.88 -7.94
CA ASN A 231 0.48 5.86 -9.10
C ASN A 231 0.50 4.51 -9.83
N PHE A 232 1.69 3.93 -9.99
CA PHE A 232 1.87 2.58 -10.56
C PHE A 232 1.14 1.53 -9.71
N MET A 233 1.38 1.52 -8.40
CA MET A 233 0.72 0.59 -7.48
C MET A 233 -0.80 0.79 -7.48
N THR A 234 -1.30 2.04 -7.52
CA THR A 234 -2.74 2.33 -7.63
C THR A 234 -3.34 1.77 -8.92
N SER A 235 -2.63 1.90 -10.04
CA SER A 235 -3.06 1.34 -11.33
C SER A 235 -3.15 -0.19 -11.26
N ARG A 236 -2.17 -0.84 -10.63
CA ARG A 236 -2.14 -2.29 -10.43
C ARG A 236 -3.22 -2.79 -9.48
N LEU A 237 -3.53 -2.03 -8.41
CA LEU A 237 -4.66 -2.30 -7.53
C LEU A 237 -5.97 -2.37 -8.34
N LYS A 238 -6.25 -1.34 -9.14
CA LYS A 238 -7.46 -1.26 -9.98
C LYS A 238 -7.58 -2.42 -10.97
N GLN A 239 -6.46 -2.88 -11.52
CA GLN A 239 -6.41 -4.05 -12.40
C GLN A 239 -6.62 -5.38 -11.66
N THR A 240 -6.19 -5.45 -10.40
CA THR A 240 -6.27 -6.67 -9.58
C THR A 240 -7.69 -6.92 -9.04
N VAL A 241 -8.40 -5.85 -8.69
CA VAL A 241 -9.73 -5.90 -8.04
C VAL A 241 -10.77 -6.71 -8.83
N PRO A 242 -10.95 -6.55 -10.16
CA PRO A 242 -11.92 -7.35 -10.91
C PRO A 242 -11.68 -8.85 -10.83
N ALA A 243 -10.43 -9.30 -10.86
CA ALA A 243 -10.10 -10.71 -10.72
C ALA A 243 -10.32 -11.22 -9.29
N MET A 244 -9.98 -10.41 -8.27
CA MET A 244 -10.30 -10.71 -6.87
C MET A 244 -11.78 -10.97 -6.69
N ILE A 245 -12.63 -10.07 -7.21
CA ILE A 245 -14.08 -10.18 -7.08
C ILE A 245 -14.63 -11.38 -7.85
N ARG A 246 -14.12 -11.66 -9.06
CA ARG A 246 -14.53 -12.84 -9.84
C ARG A 246 -14.25 -14.17 -9.14
N SER A 247 -13.26 -14.22 -8.24
CA SER A 247 -12.96 -15.42 -7.45
C SER A 247 -14.03 -15.78 -6.40
N LEU A 248 -14.96 -14.87 -6.09
CA LEU A 248 -16.05 -15.10 -5.14
C LEU A 248 -17.25 -15.82 -5.80
N PRO A 249 -18.10 -16.47 -4.98
CA PRO A 249 -19.42 -16.91 -5.42
C PRO A 249 -20.23 -15.75 -6.03
N PRO A 250 -21.00 -15.96 -7.12
CA PRO A 250 -21.70 -14.89 -7.84
C PRO A 250 -22.52 -13.95 -6.95
N GLN A 251 -23.24 -14.51 -5.97
CA GLN A 251 -24.07 -13.78 -5.01
C GLN A 251 -23.33 -12.76 -4.13
N GLU A 252 -22.01 -12.91 -3.96
CA GLU A 252 -21.21 -12.01 -3.12
C GLU A 252 -20.53 -10.89 -3.92
N ARG A 253 -20.38 -11.09 -5.24
CA ARG A 253 -19.53 -10.23 -6.09
C ARG A 253 -19.98 -8.78 -6.06
N GLN A 254 -21.29 -8.53 -6.20
CA GLN A 254 -21.82 -7.17 -6.24
C GLN A 254 -21.61 -6.44 -4.91
N ARG A 255 -21.83 -7.12 -3.78
CA ARG A 255 -21.61 -6.53 -2.45
C ARG A 255 -20.15 -6.15 -2.25
N VAL A 256 -19.21 -7.04 -2.59
CA VAL A 256 -17.78 -6.78 -2.45
C VAL A 256 -17.30 -5.69 -3.41
N GLN A 257 -17.83 -5.66 -4.64
CA GLN A 257 -17.59 -4.58 -5.59
C GLN A 257 -18.06 -3.22 -5.06
N ASN A 258 -19.25 -3.18 -4.44
CA ASN A 258 -19.79 -1.98 -3.82
C ASN A 258 -18.92 -1.53 -2.64
N ASN A 259 -18.51 -2.47 -1.77
CA ASN A 259 -17.63 -2.19 -0.64
C ASN A 259 -16.27 -1.61 -1.09
N TYR A 260 -15.69 -2.14 -2.17
CA TYR A 260 -14.50 -1.54 -2.77
C TYR A 260 -14.76 -0.10 -3.23
N GLN A 261 -15.86 0.13 -3.97
CA GLN A 261 -16.17 1.45 -4.54
C GLN A 261 -16.47 2.50 -3.48
N VAL A 262 -17.16 2.16 -2.37
CA VAL A 262 -17.44 3.12 -1.30
C VAL A 262 -16.15 3.56 -0.60
N VAL A 263 -15.19 2.65 -0.41
CA VAL A 263 -13.87 3.00 0.13
C VAL A 263 -13.08 3.82 -0.89
N GLU A 264 -13.00 3.38 -2.15
CA GLU A 264 -12.27 4.09 -3.22
C GLU A 264 -12.75 5.53 -3.40
N ARG A 265 -14.07 5.76 -3.34
CA ARG A 265 -14.70 7.08 -3.50
C ARG A 265 -14.60 7.96 -2.26
N SER A 266 -14.19 7.40 -1.13
CA SER A 266 -14.01 8.17 0.11
C SER A 266 -12.75 9.02 0.02
N PRO A 267 -12.76 10.29 0.48
CA PRO A 267 -11.55 11.08 0.62
C PRO A 267 -10.47 10.32 1.41
N GLY A 268 -9.29 10.12 0.79
CA GLY A 268 -8.19 9.34 1.37
C GLY A 268 -8.34 7.81 1.30
N GLY A 269 -9.41 7.27 0.69
CA GLY A 269 -9.71 5.84 0.71
C GLY A 269 -8.84 4.95 -0.18
N ILE A 270 -8.09 5.50 -1.13
CA ILE A 270 -7.05 4.74 -1.86
C ILE A 270 -5.95 4.26 -0.92
N TYR A 271 -5.60 5.04 0.11
CA TYR A 271 -4.53 4.70 1.04
C TYR A 271 -4.76 3.35 1.75
N PRO A 272 -5.88 3.11 2.48
CA PRO A 272 -6.13 1.81 3.11
C PRO A 272 -6.16 0.66 2.11
N LEU A 273 -6.77 0.84 0.94
CA LEU A 273 -6.85 -0.22 -0.08
C LEU A 273 -5.45 -0.62 -0.56
N LEU A 274 -4.62 0.38 -0.86
CA LEU A 274 -3.28 0.19 -1.42
C LEU A 274 -2.29 -0.30 -0.38
N ASP A 275 -2.35 0.24 0.84
CA ASP A 275 -1.50 -0.21 1.94
C ASP A 275 -1.84 -1.64 2.36
N TYR A 276 -3.13 -1.99 2.48
CA TYR A 276 -3.53 -3.32 2.94
C TYR A 276 -3.19 -4.42 1.92
N ILE A 277 -3.41 -4.18 0.61
CA ILE A 277 -3.01 -5.17 -0.40
C ILE A 277 -1.49 -5.37 -0.43
N GLN A 278 -0.71 -4.30 -0.23
CA GLN A 278 0.76 -4.39 -0.14
C GLN A 278 1.20 -5.12 1.15
N PHE A 279 0.43 -4.97 2.22
CA PHE A 279 0.74 -5.49 3.54
C PHE A 279 0.34 -6.96 3.76
N LYS A 280 -0.78 -7.40 3.18
CA LYS A 280 -1.39 -8.71 3.44
C LYS A 280 -1.76 -9.50 2.19
N GLY A 281 -1.62 -8.90 1.01
CA GLY A 281 -1.94 -9.54 -0.26
C GLY A 281 -3.38 -9.31 -0.72
N SER A 282 -3.68 -9.75 -1.94
CA SER A 282 -5.02 -9.67 -2.53
C SER A 282 -6.03 -10.60 -1.86
N GLY A 283 -5.57 -11.71 -1.27
CA GLY A 283 -6.43 -12.70 -0.60
C GLY A 283 -7.06 -13.73 -1.54
N ILE A 284 -6.58 -13.83 -2.78
CA ILE A 284 -7.00 -14.87 -3.74
C ILE A 284 -6.17 -16.14 -3.64
N ASN A 285 -4.95 -16.07 -3.10
CA ASN A 285 -4.05 -17.20 -3.01
C ASN A 285 -4.60 -18.24 -2.00
N PRO A 286 -4.89 -19.49 -2.43
CA PRO A 286 -5.38 -20.52 -1.51
C PRO A 286 -4.36 -20.91 -0.44
N ALA A 287 -3.06 -20.74 -0.68
CA ALA A 287 -2.01 -21.00 0.30
C ALA A 287 -1.97 -19.94 1.42
N GLU A 288 -2.61 -18.77 1.23
CA GLU A 288 -2.70 -17.71 2.24
C GLU A 288 -3.99 -17.84 3.07
N ARG A 289 -4.19 -19.04 3.63
CA ARG A 289 -5.37 -19.39 4.43
C ARG A 289 -4.98 -20.27 5.61
N TYR A 290 -5.63 -20.02 6.74
CA TYR A 290 -5.65 -20.95 7.85
C TYR A 290 -7.07 -21.44 8.05
N GLN A 291 -7.27 -22.76 8.13
CA GLN A 291 -8.60 -23.38 8.24
C GLN A 291 -9.60 -22.88 7.16
N GLY A 292 -9.11 -22.69 5.93
CA GLY A 292 -9.89 -22.15 4.80
C GLY A 292 -10.16 -20.64 4.86
N LYS A 293 -9.77 -19.96 5.94
CA LYS A 293 -9.99 -18.53 6.18
C LYS A 293 -8.78 -17.71 5.73
N GLY A 294 -8.95 -16.88 4.70
CA GLY A 294 -7.92 -15.96 4.20
C GLY A 294 -7.85 -14.64 4.97
N TRP A 295 -6.83 -13.83 4.66
CA TRP A 295 -6.53 -12.57 5.34
C TRP A 295 -6.12 -11.40 4.44
N GLY A 296 -6.27 -11.52 3.12
CA GLY A 296 -5.94 -10.44 2.19
C GLY A 296 -7.09 -9.43 2.01
N LEU A 297 -6.87 -8.46 1.12
CA LEU A 297 -7.83 -7.37 0.85
C LEU A 297 -9.23 -7.89 0.51
N LEU A 298 -9.34 -9.01 -0.23
CA LEU A 298 -10.62 -9.63 -0.55
C LEU A 298 -11.44 -9.96 0.71
N GLN A 299 -10.81 -10.46 1.77
CA GLN A 299 -11.50 -10.83 3.00
C GLN A 299 -11.90 -9.61 3.83
N VAL A 300 -11.15 -8.51 3.77
CA VAL A 300 -11.56 -7.22 4.36
C VAL A 300 -12.81 -6.71 3.66
N LEU A 301 -12.78 -6.60 2.33
CA LEU A 301 -13.92 -6.08 1.57
C LEU A 301 -15.18 -6.95 1.74
N ARG A 302 -15.01 -8.27 1.89
CA ARG A 302 -16.10 -9.21 2.17
C ARG A 302 -16.68 -9.07 3.58
N GLY A 303 -15.84 -8.74 4.57
CA GLY A 303 -16.25 -8.57 5.96
C GLY A 303 -16.94 -7.23 6.25
N MET A 304 -16.79 -6.24 5.36
CA MET A 304 -17.41 -4.93 5.50
C MET A 304 -18.94 -4.96 5.44
N GLN A 305 -19.60 -4.23 6.33
CA GLN A 305 -21.00 -3.86 6.25
C GLN A 305 -21.24 -2.81 5.14
N THR A 306 -22.48 -2.71 4.67
CA THR A 306 -22.86 -1.68 3.68
C THR A 306 -22.94 -0.33 4.37
N VAL A 307 -22.11 0.62 3.93
CA VAL A 307 -22.03 1.98 4.47
C VAL A 307 -21.89 3.00 3.34
N GLN A 308 -22.14 4.27 3.64
CA GLN A 308 -21.95 5.36 2.69
C GLN A 308 -20.46 5.75 2.56
N PRO A 309 -20.02 6.28 1.41
CA PRO A 309 -18.68 6.85 1.25
C PRO A 309 -18.37 7.93 2.29
N GLY A 310 -17.11 8.05 2.67
CA GLY A 310 -16.60 9.03 3.64
C GLY A 310 -16.02 8.35 4.87
N ALA A 311 -16.06 9.04 6.01
CA ALA A 311 -15.46 8.55 7.25
C ALA A 311 -16.04 7.21 7.73
N ALA A 312 -17.32 6.94 7.46
CA ALA A 312 -17.97 5.67 7.78
C ALA A 312 -17.36 4.49 7.01
N ALA A 313 -17.12 4.65 5.70
CA ALA A 313 -16.45 3.63 4.88
C ALA A 313 -15.02 3.33 5.37
N LEU A 314 -14.26 4.36 5.77
CA LEU A 314 -12.90 4.18 6.30
C LEU A 314 -12.91 3.53 7.70
N ALA A 315 -13.90 3.86 8.54
CA ALA A 315 -14.08 3.20 9.83
C ALA A 315 -14.46 1.72 9.65
N GLU A 316 -15.36 1.41 8.73
CA GLU A 316 -15.79 0.05 8.47
C GLU A 316 -14.70 -0.80 7.82
N PHE A 317 -13.90 -0.22 6.92
CA PHE A 317 -12.72 -0.88 6.38
C PHE A 317 -11.73 -1.26 7.49
N ARG A 318 -11.43 -0.34 8.43
CA ARG A 318 -10.55 -0.62 9.58
C ARG A 318 -11.10 -1.72 10.47
N ARG A 319 -12.36 -1.62 10.88
CA ARG A 319 -13.02 -2.64 11.69
C ARG A 319 -12.92 -4.02 11.04
N SER A 320 -13.24 -4.11 9.74
CA SER A 320 -13.13 -5.38 9.02
C SER A 320 -11.69 -5.86 8.85
N ALA A 321 -10.72 -4.95 8.72
CA ALA A 321 -9.31 -5.29 8.63
C ALA A 321 -8.78 -5.85 9.97
N ASP A 322 -9.15 -5.23 11.09
CA ASP A 322 -8.82 -5.69 12.44
C ASP A 322 -9.39 -7.10 12.68
N ASP A 323 -10.67 -7.32 12.40
CA ASP A 323 -11.32 -8.63 12.51
C ASP A 323 -10.62 -9.72 11.69
N VAL A 324 -10.20 -9.37 10.46
CA VAL A 324 -9.51 -10.30 9.58
C VAL A 324 -8.17 -10.74 10.18
N LEU A 325 -7.42 -9.81 10.80
CA LEU A 325 -6.13 -10.09 11.40
C LEU A 325 -6.24 -10.82 12.74
N VAL A 326 -7.20 -10.45 13.58
CA VAL A 326 -7.51 -11.18 14.82
C VAL A 326 -7.93 -12.61 14.49
N ARG A 327 -8.81 -12.79 13.50
CA ARG A 327 -9.21 -14.12 13.02
C ARG A 327 -8.02 -14.91 12.48
N ARG A 328 -7.10 -14.29 11.75
CA ARG A 328 -5.87 -14.96 11.28
C ARG A 328 -5.07 -15.53 12.44
N ILE A 329 -4.83 -14.74 13.50
CA ILE A 329 -4.12 -15.21 14.69
C ILE A 329 -4.86 -16.37 15.36
N ALA A 330 -6.18 -16.25 15.54
CA ALA A 330 -6.98 -17.29 16.17
C ALA A 330 -7.00 -18.62 15.39
N ASN A 331 -6.78 -18.58 14.07
CA ASN A 331 -6.76 -19.77 13.21
C ASN A 331 -5.34 -20.27 12.92
N ALA A 332 -4.30 -19.54 13.33
CA ALA A 332 -2.92 -19.88 13.02
C ALA A 332 -2.49 -21.19 13.71
N PRO A 333 -1.55 -21.95 13.12
CA PRO A 333 -0.97 -23.13 13.78
C PRO A 333 -0.39 -22.75 15.15
N ALA A 334 -0.46 -23.64 16.13
CA ALA A 334 0.07 -23.39 17.48
C ALA A 334 1.59 -23.09 17.50
N THR A 335 2.32 -23.54 16.48
CA THR A 335 3.75 -23.24 16.28
C THR A 335 4.01 -21.86 15.69
N SER A 336 2.97 -21.17 15.21
CA SER A 336 3.07 -19.82 14.66
C SER A 336 3.34 -18.82 15.77
N ARG A 337 4.32 -17.93 15.55
CA ARG A 337 4.64 -16.80 16.44
C ARG A 337 3.95 -15.52 16.01
N GLU A 338 2.99 -15.57 15.09
CA GLU A 338 2.38 -14.39 14.49
C GLU A 338 1.66 -13.47 15.48
N ALA A 339 1.18 -14.01 16.60
CA ALA A 339 0.49 -13.22 17.63
C ALA A 339 1.33 -12.05 18.16
N GLN A 340 2.67 -12.18 18.16
CA GLN A 340 3.59 -11.13 18.58
C GLN A 340 3.50 -9.86 17.70
N HIS A 341 3.02 -10.00 16.46
CA HIS A 341 2.91 -8.89 15.50
C HIS A 341 1.54 -8.22 15.51
N LEU A 342 0.55 -8.76 16.24
CA LEU A 342 -0.82 -8.27 16.17
C LEU A 342 -0.92 -6.79 16.56
N SER A 343 -0.22 -6.38 17.62
CA SER A 343 -0.23 -4.96 18.05
C SER A 343 0.26 -4.03 16.93
N GLU A 344 1.41 -4.35 16.32
CA GLU A 344 1.98 -3.55 15.22
C GLU A 344 1.06 -3.52 14.00
N TRP A 345 0.38 -4.62 13.73
CA TRP A 345 -0.57 -4.70 12.62
C TRP A 345 -1.77 -3.81 12.87
N LEU A 346 -2.36 -3.86 14.07
CA LEU A 346 -3.49 -3.01 14.44
C LEU A 346 -3.08 -1.53 14.48
N ASP A 347 -1.87 -1.22 14.92
CA ASP A 347 -1.32 0.14 14.85
C ASP A 347 -1.25 0.65 13.40
N ARG A 348 -0.82 -0.20 12.46
CA ARG A 348 -0.84 0.12 11.03
C ARG A 348 -2.26 0.36 10.52
N ILE A 349 -3.23 -0.49 10.85
CA ILE A 349 -4.64 -0.29 10.47
C ILE A 349 -5.21 1.01 11.06
N SER A 350 -4.80 1.39 12.26
CA SER A 350 -5.22 2.64 12.91
C SER A 350 -4.89 3.88 12.09
N THR A 351 -3.85 3.83 11.25
CA THR A 351 -3.43 4.94 10.38
C THR A 351 -4.42 5.23 9.26
N TYR A 352 -5.36 4.32 8.96
CA TYR A 352 -6.39 4.54 7.94
C TYR A 352 -7.49 5.50 8.42
N ASN A 353 -7.39 5.99 9.66
CA ASN A 353 -8.24 7.06 10.16
C ASN A 353 -7.83 8.41 9.55
N PRO A 354 -8.73 9.12 8.84
CA PRO A 354 -8.43 10.42 8.26
C PRO A 354 -8.03 11.50 9.29
N LYS A 355 -8.38 11.32 10.59
CA LYS A 355 -8.03 12.27 11.67
C LYS A 355 -6.62 12.07 12.27
N ARG A 356 -5.90 11.00 11.91
CA ARG A 356 -4.48 10.77 12.31
C ARG A 356 -3.52 11.22 11.20
N SER A 357 -3.85 12.31 10.52
CA SER A 357 -3.02 12.93 9.47
C SER A 357 -1.78 13.57 10.07
#